data_AF-A0A959NHB0-F1
#
_entry.id   AF-A0A959NHB0-F1
#
_cell.length_a   1.000
_cell.length_b   1.000
_cell.length_c   1.000
_cell.angle_alpha   90.00
_cell.angle_beta   90.00
_cell.angle_gamma   90.00
#
_symmetry.space_group_name_H-M   'P 1'
#
loop_
_entity.id
_entity.type
_entity.pdbx_description
1 polymer ?
#
loop_
_entity_poly.entity_id
_entity_poly.type
_entity_poly.pdbx_seq_one_letter_code
_entity_poly.pdbx_strand_id
1 'polypeptide(L)'
;DSITIGGYNPIEKVYAYNPIPKELSQNESHFVLGSQANVWTEYIGNTAKVEYMIFPRMAALSEVLWTELPNKNWENFANRLPAQLNRYKKWGANYSKAFFDLKTEILPTADRNGILWKLTGKTDDSIHIRFLEQDNELVYTEPLLIKTASTPVCTYSVDNQKMELSQSFIFNKATGKNISLEEPASENYPGDGAFTLVNGVVNTKGLGRSKEFLGFDGKDCNA
;
A
#
# COMPACT_ATOMS: atom_id res chain seq x y z
N ASP A 1 5.69 -5.99 -19.49
CA ASP A 1 5.47 -4.57 -19.84
C ASP A 1 5.13 -3.79 -18.57
N SER A 2 6.13 -3.14 -17.97
CA SER A 2 6.05 -2.55 -16.63
C SER A 2 5.80 -1.03 -16.63
N ILE A 3 5.66 -0.42 -17.81
CA ILE A 3 5.45 1.03 -17.91
C ILE A 3 3.98 1.35 -17.60
N THR A 4 3.77 2.40 -16.80
CA THR A 4 2.45 2.96 -16.47
C THR A 4 2.54 4.48 -16.49
N ILE A 5 1.40 5.16 -16.65
CA ILE A 5 1.31 6.64 -16.65
C ILE A 5 1.66 7.26 -15.28
N GLY A 6 1.61 6.47 -14.20
CA GLY A 6 1.82 6.92 -12.82
C GLY A 6 0.53 6.96 -11.98
N GLY A 7 0.65 7.48 -10.76
CA GLY A 7 -0.45 7.59 -9.79
C GLY A 7 -0.68 6.33 -8.94
N TYR A 8 -1.12 6.52 -7.69
CA TYR A 8 -1.43 5.43 -6.75
C TYR A 8 -2.91 5.42 -6.40
N ASN A 9 -3.65 4.47 -6.98
CA ASN A 9 -5.08 4.27 -6.74
C ASN A 9 -5.39 2.80 -6.43
N PRO A 10 -5.07 2.34 -5.18
CA PRO A 10 -5.30 0.97 -4.75
C PRO A 10 -6.81 0.69 -4.58
N ILE A 11 -7.18 -0.60 -4.47
CA ILE A 11 -8.59 -1.02 -4.37
C ILE A 11 -9.30 -0.40 -3.15
N GLU A 12 -8.59 -0.22 -2.04
CA GLU A 12 -9.05 0.48 -0.83
C GLU A 12 -9.52 1.89 -1.15
N LYS A 13 -8.75 2.63 -1.97
CA LYS A 13 -9.07 4.01 -2.35
C LYS A 13 -10.27 4.07 -3.28
N VAL A 14 -10.38 3.12 -4.20
CA VAL A 14 -11.57 2.96 -5.05
C VAL A 14 -12.81 2.68 -4.20
N TYR A 15 -12.72 1.76 -3.24
CA TYR A 15 -13.83 1.41 -2.35
C TYR A 15 -14.24 2.58 -1.42
N ALA A 16 -13.26 3.34 -0.93
CA ALA A 16 -13.48 4.50 -0.07
C ALA A 16 -14.14 5.69 -0.78
N TYR A 17 -14.19 5.70 -2.12
CA TYR A 17 -14.81 6.76 -2.90
C TYR A 17 -16.30 6.93 -2.54
N ASN A 18 -16.71 8.19 -2.36
CA ASN A 18 -18.11 8.58 -2.29
C ASN A 18 -18.45 9.42 -3.54
N PRO A 19 -19.36 8.95 -4.40
CA PRO A 19 -19.85 9.68 -5.57
C PRO A 19 -20.40 11.08 -5.26
N ILE A 20 -20.94 11.28 -4.06
CA ILE A 20 -21.49 12.55 -3.60
C ILE A 20 -20.41 13.30 -2.80
N PRO A 21 -19.87 14.42 -3.32
CA PRO A 21 -18.93 15.26 -2.58
C PRO A 21 -19.55 15.82 -1.31
N LYS A 22 -18.74 15.98 -0.25
CA LYS A 22 -19.22 16.48 1.05
C LYS A 22 -19.62 17.96 1.00
N GLU A 23 -19.13 18.67 -0.01
CA GLU A 23 -19.34 20.08 -0.27
C GLU A 23 -20.72 20.35 -0.88
N LEU A 24 -21.38 19.33 -1.47
CA LEU A 24 -22.71 19.49 -2.05
C LEU A 24 -23.80 19.43 -0.97
N SER A 25 -24.75 20.36 -1.06
CA SER A 25 -25.99 20.27 -0.31
C SER A 25 -26.85 19.08 -0.79
N GLN A 26 -27.85 18.72 0.01
CA GLN A 26 -28.80 17.67 -0.36
C GLN A 26 -29.52 17.98 -1.69
N ASN A 27 -29.89 19.24 -1.92
CA ASN A 27 -30.56 19.67 -3.15
C ASN A 27 -29.65 19.54 -4.38
N GLU A 28 -28.36 19.86 -4.23
CA GLU A 28 -27.38 19.76 -5.32
C GLU A 28 -26.98 18.30 -5.61
N SER A 29 -27.00 17.44 -4.59
CA SER A 29 -26.62 16.03 -4.70
C SER A 29 -27.48 15.27 -5.73
N HIS A 30 -28.73 15.70 -5.96
CA HIS A 30 -29.62 15.10 -6.95
C HIS A 30 -29.14 15.27 -8.41
N PHE A 31 -28.22 16.20 -8.69
CA PHE A 31 -27.63 16.34 -10.03
C PHE A 31 -26.53 15.31 -10.31
N VAL A 32 -26.06 14.57 -9.30
CA VAL A 32 -25.11 13.47 -9.48
C VAL A 32 -25.86 12.22 -9.95
N LEU A 33 -25.87 11.97 -11.26
CA LEU A 33 -26.60 10.85 -11.86
C LEU A 33 -25.89 9.49 -11.69
N GLY A 34 -24.60 9.50 -11.42
CA GLY A 34 -23.80 8.30 -11.25
C GLY A 34 -22.30 8.58 -11.36
N SER A 35 -21.50 7.52 -11.41
CA SER A 35 -20.06 7.62 -11.66
C SER A 35 -19.58 6.49 -12.56
N GLN A 36 -18.38 6.66 -13.12
CA GLN A 36 -17.72 5.69 -13.97
C GLN A 36 -16.22 5.67 -13.68
N ALA A 37 -15.54 4.59 -14.08
CA ALA A 37 -14.08 4.56 -14.15
C ALA A 37 -13.63 4.44 -15.60
N ASN A 38 -12.63 5.24 -15.94
CA ASN A 38 -12.07 5.28 -17.29
C ASN A 38 -10.79 4.44 -17.34
N VAL A 39 -10.55 3.81 -18.49
CA VAL A 39 -9.32 3.06 -18.77
C VAL A 39 -8.71 3.64 -20.03
N TRP A 40 -7.64 4.40 -19.85
CA TRP A 40 -6.83 4.93 -20.94
C TRP A 40 -5.68 3.96 -21.23
N THR A 41 -5.46 3.65 -22.50
CA THR A 41 -4.63 2.51 -22.93
C THR A 41 -3.27 2.91 -23.50
N GLU A 42 -2.82 4.14 -23.30
CA GLU A 42 -1.54 4.65 -23.84
C GLU A 42 -0.35 3.76 -23.47
N TYR A 43 -0.39 3.16 -22.27
CA TYR A 43 0.63 2.24 -21.75
C TYR A 43 0.11 0.81 -21.58
N ILE A 44 -0.96 0.43 -22.28
CA ILE A 44 -1.61 -0.88 -22.17
C ILE A 44 -1.62 -1.56 -23.53
N GLY A 45 -0.57 -2.32 -23.83
CA GLY A 45 -0.36 -2.91 -25.16
C GLY A 45 -1.18 -4.18 -25.48
N ASN A 46 -1.92 -4.75 -24.52
CA ASN A 46 -2.73 -5.95 -24.74
C ASN A 46 -3.91 -6.08 -23.76
N THR A 47 -4.88 -6.94 -24.11
CA THR A 47 -6.09 -7.19 -23.32
C THR A 47 -5.79 -7.76 -21.93
N ALA A 48 -4.82 -8.66 -21.80
CA ALA A 48 -4.46 -9.23 -20.49
C ALA A 48 -3.98 -8.13 -19.52
N LYS A 49 -3.28 -7.10 -20.01
CA LYS A 49 -2.88 -5.95 -19.20
C LYS A 49 -4.08 -5.03 -18.88
N VAL A 50 -5.07 -4.88 -19.79
CA VAL A 50 -6.33 -4.20 -19.47
C VAL A 50 -7.02 -4.90 -18.29
N GLU A 51 -7.20 -6.22 -18.37
CA GLU A 51 -7.81 -7.03 -17.32
C GLU A 51 -7.09 -6.86 -15.98
N TYR A 52 -5.75 -6.88 -16.00
CA TYR A 52 -4.92 -6.72 -14.80
C TYR A 52 -5.12 -5.37 -14.15
N MET A 53 -5.31 -4.33 -14.97
CA MET A 53 -5.51 -2.97 -14.50
C MET A 53 -6.92 -2.76 -13.94
N ILE A 54 -7.96 -3.41 -14.50
CA ILE A 54 -9.34 -3.19 -14.07
C ILE A 54 -9.79 -4.14 -12.96
N PHE A 55 -9.31 -5.38 -12.93
CA PHE A 55 -9.68 -6.35 -11.91
C PHE A 55 -8.63 -6.41 -10.78
N PRO A 56 -9.02 -6.35 -9.49
CA PRO A 56 -10.40 -6.35 -8.97
C PRO A 56 -11.03 -4.97 -8.71
N ARG A 57 -10.39 -3.86 -9.11
CA ARG A 57 -10.90 -2.50 -8.83
C ARG A 57 -12.32 -2.27 -9.35
N MET A 58 -12.69 -2.89 -10.46
CA MET A 58 -14.05 -2.84 -10.98
C MET A 58 -15.08 -3.43 -10.01
N ALA A 59 -14.75 -4.49 -9.26
CA ALA A 59 -15.64 -5.03 -8.24
C ALA A 59 -15.89 -4.03 -7.09
N ALA A 60 -14.83 -3.32 -6.66
CA ALA A 60 -14.96 -2.27 -5.66
C ALA A 60 -15.83 -1.11 -6.17
N LEU A 61 -15.61 -0.66 -7.40
CA LEU A 61 -16.44 0.39 -8.00
C LEU A 61 -17.90 -0.04 -8.14
N SER A 62 -18.18 -1.28 -8.57
CA SER A 62 -19.54 -1.79 -8.65
C SER A 62 -20.24 -1.75 -7.30
N GLU A 63 -19.55 -2.09 -6.20
CA GLU A 63 -20.13 -1.99 -4.86
C GLU A 63 -20.34 -0.52 -4.43
N VAL A 64 -19.43 0.39 -4.76
CA VAL A 64 -19.58 1.82 -4.51
C VAL A 64 -20.81 2.41 -5.21
N LEU A 65 -21.11 1.97 -6.43
CA LEU A 65 -22.21 2.50 -7.23
C LEU A 65 -23.57 1.85 -6.93
N TRP A 66 -23.58 0.64 -6.37
CA TRP A 66 -24.81 -0.13 -6.17
C TRP A 66 -25.25 -0.20 -4.71
N THR A 67 -24.32 -0.19 -3.76
CA THR A 67 -24.63 -0.32 -2.33
C THR A 67 -24.87 1.05 -1.71
N GLU A 68 -25.97 1.20 -0.98
CA GLU A 68 -26.25 2.41 -0.22
C GLU A 68 -25.14 2.71 0.80
N LEU A 69 -24.80 3.99 0.97
CA LEU A 69 -23.66 4.42 1.80
C LEU A 69 -23.64 3.83 3.22
N PRO A 70 -24.77 3.75 3.98
CA PRO A 70 -24.78 3.15 5.32
C PRO A 70 -24.41 1.67 5.35
N ASN A 71 -24.56 0.96 4.23
CA ASN A 71 -24.32 -0.46 4.09
C ASN A 71 -22.90 -0.77 3.58
N LYS A 72 -22.14 0.24 3.16
CA LYS A 72 -20.74 0.05 2.73
C LYS A 72 -19.87 -0.30 3.93
N ASN A 73 -19.25 -1.48 3.90
CA ASN A 73 -18.32 -1.94 4.91
C ASN A 73 -17.08 -2.60 4.27
N TRP A 74 -15.91 -1.99 4.45
CA TRP A 74 -14.66 -2.45 3.84
C TRP A 74 -14.29 -3.88 4.25
N GLU A 75 -14.38 -4.21 5.54
CA GLU A 75 -14.03 -5.55 6.02
C GLU A 75 -14.93 -6.62 5.40
N ASN A 76 -16.22 -6.31 5.28
CA ASN A 76 -17.19 -7.18 4.66
C ASN A 76 -16.91 -7.39 3.15
N PHE A 77 -16.57 -6.33 2.41
CA PHE A 77 -16.10 -6.42 1.02
C PHE A 77 -14.81 -7.24 0.90
N ALA A 78 -13.81 -6.92 1.73
CA ALA A 78 -12.50 -7.57 1.74
C ALA A 78 -12.58 -9.06 2.08
N ASN A 79 -13.61 -9.50 2.82
CA ASN A 79 -13.86 -10.91 3.12
C ASN A 79 -14.58 -11.65 1.98
N ARG A 80 -15.37 -10.96 1.15
CA ARG A 80 -15.98 -11.54 -0.06
C ARG A 80 -15.05 -11.55 -1.27
N LEU A 81 -14.08 -10.64 -1.31
CA LEU A 81 -13.21 -10.45 -2.46
C LEU A 81 -12.48 -11.74 -2.90
N PRO A 82 -11.92 -12.59 -2.01
CA PRO A 82 -11.28 -13.85 -2.43
C PRO A 82 -12.21 -14.76 -3.24
N ALA A 83 -13.49 -14.85 -2.88
CA ALA A 83 -14.48 -15.62 -3.64
C ALA A 83 -14.70 -15.02 -5.03
N GLN A 84 -14.68 -13.70 -5.17
CA GLN A 84 -14.76 -13.01 -6.46
C GLN A 84 -13.51 -13.25 -7.31
N LEU A 85 -12.31 -13.22 -6.71
CA LEU A 85 -11.06 -13.53 -7.41
C LEU A 85 -11.04 -14.99 -7.91
N ASN A 86 -11.60 -15.93 -7.16
CA ASN A 86 -11.76 -17.31 -7.63
C ASN A 86 -12.70 -17.41 -8.85
N ARG A 87 -13.73 -16.56 -8.95
CA ARG A 87 -14.57 -16.48 -10.17
C ARG A 87 -13.76 -15.96 -11.36
N TYR A 88 -12.94 -14.93 -11.16
CA TYR A 88 -12.03 -14.44 -12.22
C TYR A 88 -11.04 -15.51 -12.67
N LYS A 89 -10.47 -16.27 -11.72
CA LYS A 89 -9.60 -17.42 -12.01
C LYS A 89 -10.30 -18.47 -12.86
N LYS A 90 -11.55 -18.84 -12.53
CA LYS A 90 -12.35 -19.80 -13.31
C LYS A 90 -12.74 -19.27 -14.69
N TRP A 91 -12.96 -17.96 -14.81
CA TRP A 91 -13.21 -17.30 -16.09
C TRP A 91 -11.95 -17.21 -16.96
N GLY A 92 -10.75 -17.26 -16.34
CA GLY A 92 -9.48 -17.10 -17.04
C GLY A 92 -9.07 -15.63 -17.24
N ALA A 93 -9.71 -14.69 -16.53
CA ALA A 93 -9.34 -13.27 -16.58
C ALA A 93 -8.00 -13.03 -15.85
N ASN A 94 -7.14 -12.21 -16.42
CA ASN A 94 -5.88 -11.82 -15.80
C ASN A 94 -6.08 -10.68 -14.80
N TYR A 95 -6.26 -10.97 -13.51
CA TYR A 95 -6.52 -9.96 -12.47
C TYR A 95 -5.28 -9.65 -11.61
N SER A 96 -5.25 -8.46 -11.01
CA SER A 96 -4.21 -8.08 -10.05
C SER A 96 -4.36 -8.81 -8.71
N LYS A 97 -3.24 -9.31 -8.18
CA LYS A 97 -3.14 -9.96 -6.87
C LYS A 97 -2.72 -9.01 -5.75
N ALA A 98 -2.55 -7.72 -6.06
CA ALA A 98 -2.01 -6.73 -5.12
C ALA A 98 -2.84 -6.56 -3.83
N PHE A 99 -4.09 -7.00 -3.81
CA PHE A 99 -4.90 -7.07 -2.59
C PHE A 99 -4.26 -7.93 -1.47
N PHE A 100 -3.45 -8.92 -1.86
CA PHE A 100 -2.75 -9.81 -0.92
C PHE A 100 -1.30 -9.39 -0.66
N ASP A 101 -0.84 -8.28 -1.24
CA ASP A 101 0.50 -7.77 -0.95
C ASP A 101 0.57 -7.36 0.52
N LEU A 102 1.65 -7.75 1.20
CA LEU A 102 1.88 -7.29 2.56
C LEU A 102 2.13 -5.79 2.55
N LYS A 103 1.35 -5.07 3.37
CA LYS A 103 1.62 -3.68 3.72
C LYS A 103 2.70 -3.66 4.78
N THR A 104 3.66 -2.76 4.59
CA THR A 104 4.76 -2.55 5.53
C THR A 104 4.64 -1.18 6.17
N GLU A 105 4.88 -1.13 7.48
CA GLU A 105 5.03 0.10 8.24
C GLU A 105 6.33 0.01 9.03
N ILE A 106 7.00 1.15 9.18
CA ILE A 106 8.19 1.26 10.03
C ILE A 106 7.82 2.17 11.19
N LEU A 107 7.92 1.64 12.41
CA LEU A 107 7.50 2.33 13.61
C LEU A 107 8.70 2.55 14.53
N PRO A 108 8.78 3.66 15.27
CA PRO A 108 9.78 3.81 16.33
C PRO A 108 9.48 2.84 17.48
N THR A 109 10.53 2.34 18.13
CA THR A 109 10.36 1.65 19.42
C THR A 109 10.01 2.63 20.53
N ALA A 110 9.35 2.17 21.60
CA ALA A 110 8.98 3.01 22.74
C ALA A 110 10.20 3.65 23.42
N ASP A 111 11.32 2.92 23.50
CA ASP A 111 12.59 3.38 24.06
C ASP A 111 13.46 4.20 23.08
N ARG A 112 13.00 4.39 21.83
CA ARG A 112 13.73 5.09 20.76
C ARG A 112 15.12 4.50 20.52
N ASN A 113 15.26 3.19 20.70
CA ASN A 113 16.50 2.44 20.53
C ASN A 113 16.32 1.29 19.52
N GLY A 114 15.82 1.65 18.35
CA GLY A 114 15.47 0.72 17.28
C GLY A 114 14.26 1.19 16.50
N ILE A 115 13.91 0.37 15.53
CA ILE A 115 12.69 0.50 14.73
C ILE A 115 11.99 -0.86 14.70
N LEU A 116 10.69 -0.84 14.47
CA LEU A 116 9.85 -2.02 14.28
C LEU A 116 9.42 -2.09 12.83
N TRP A 117 9.69 -3.20 12.17
CA TRP A 117 9.14 -3.51 10.85
C TRP A 117 7.85 -4.29 11.01
N LYS A 118 6.73 -3.60 10.77
CA LYS A 118 5.38 -4.16 10.90
C LYS A 118 4.89 -4.60 9.52
N LEU A 119 4.47 -5.84 9.43
CA LEU A 119 3.83 -6.45 8.28
C LEU A 119 2.33 -6.61 8.55
N THR A 120 1.48 -6.33 7.57
CA THR A 120 0.04 -6.53 7.64
C THR A 120 -0.51 -6.93 6.27
N GLY A 121 -1.29 -8.00 6.21
CA GLY A 121 -1.95 -8.42 4.97
C GLY A 121 -2.76 -9.69 5.16
N LYS A 122 -3.36 -10.18 4.07
CA LYS A 122 -4.10 -11.44 4.04
C LYS A 122 -3.26 -12.49 3.32
N THR A 123 -2.92 -13.57 4.01
CA THR A 123 -2.09 -14.68 3.49
C THR A 123 -2.78 -16.01 3.78
N ASP A 124 -2.42 -17.06 3.04
CA ASP A 124 -2.95 -18.41 3.26
C ASP A 124 -2.23 -19.13 4.41
N ASP A 125 -0.99 -18.72 4.68
CA ASP A 125 -0.05 -19.34 5.60
C ASP A 125 0.63 -18.30 6.52
N SER A 126 1.45 -18.82 7.44
CA SER A 126 2.31 -18.04 8.31
C SER A 126 3.26 -17.16 7.48
N ILE A 127 3.59 -15.99 8.01
CA ILE A 127 4.63 -15.16 7.44
C ILE A 127 5.98 -15.60 8.03
N HIS A 128 6.93 -15.95 7.16
CA HIS A 128 8.27 -16.38 7.54
C HIS A 128 9.29 -15.30 7.23
N ILE A 129 10.22 -15.04 8.14
CA ILE A 129 11.29 -14.05 7.97
C ILE A 129 12.64 -14.75 8.08
N ARG A 130 13.49 -14.52 7.08
CA ARG A 130 14.91 -14.84 7.07
C ARG A 130 15.73 -13.57 6.89
N PHE A 131 17.01 -13.60 7.24
CA PHE A 131 17.91 -12.47 6.99
C PHE A 131 18.89 -12.86 5.89
N LEU A 132 19.17 -11.99 4.91
CA LEU A 132 20.10 -12.35 3.82
C LEU A 132 21.51 -12.71 4.31
N GLU A 133 21.88 -12.22 5.49
CA GLU A 133 23.21 -12.38 6.08
C GLU A 133 23.27 -13.51 7.14
N GLN A 134 22.15 -14.19 7.43
CA GLN A 134 22.06 -15.21 8.49
C GLN A 134 21.17 -16.38 8.08
N ASP A 135 21.53 -17.59 8.50
CA ASP A 135 20.77 -18.82 8.17
C ASP A 135 19.61 -19.11 9.15
N ASN A 136 19.11 -18.06 9.82
CA ASN A 136 18.03 -18.19 10.80
C ASN A 136 16.70 -17.77 10.17
N GLU A 137 15.66 -18.56 10.44
CA GLU A 137 14.28 -18.31 10.04
C GLU A 137 13.40 -18.16 11.29
N LEU A 138 12.49 -17.18 11.26
CA LEU A 138 11.49 -16.99 12.31
C LEU A 138 10.10 -16.84 11.71
N VAL A 139 9.08 -17.20 12.49
CA VAL A 139 7.68 -16.94 12.14
C VAL A 139 7.30 -15.57 12.67
N TYR A 140 6.80 -14.69 11.79
CA TYR A 140 6.35 -13.36 12.15
C TYR A 140 5.01 -13.45 12.88
N THR A 141 5.02 -13.08 14.17
CA THR A 141 3.83 -13.01 15.04
C THR A 141 3.56 -11.59 15.52
N GLU A 142 4.59 -10.74 15.54
CA GLU A 142 4.56 -9.36 16.01
C GLU A 142 5.60 -8.50 15.24
N PRO A 143 5.51 -7.16 15.27
CA PRO A 143 6.44 -6.29 14.56
C PRO A 143 7.91 -6.61 14.86
N LEU A 144 8.70 -6.80 13.80
CA LEU A 144 10.10 -7.24 13.92
C LEU A 144 10.99 -6.10 14.40
N LEU A 145 11.68 -6.30 15.51
CA LEU A 145 12.65 -5.35 16.03
C LEU A 145 13.95 -5.34 15.20
N ILE A 146 14.31 -4.16 14.70
CA ILE A 146 15.58 -3.92 14.00
C ILE A 146 16.42 -2.92 14.82
N LYS A 147 17.62 -3.36 15.21
CA LYS A 147 18.59 -2.56 15.99
C LYS A 147 19.92 -2.31 15.28
N THR A 148 20.15 -3.00 14.17
CA THR A 148 21.37 -2.93 13.38
C THR A 148 21.02 -2.98 11.90
N ALA A 149 21.98 -2.58 11.05
CA ALA A 149 21.82 -2.73 9.62
C ALA A 149 21.54 -4.21 9.30
N SER A 150 20.52 -4.45 8.48
CA SER A 150 20.07 -5.80 8.13
C SER A 150 19.11 -5.73 6.95
N THR A 151 18.98 -6.84 6.23
CA THR A 151 17.98 -6.99 5.16
C THR A 151 17.12 -8.21 5.44
N PRO A 152 16.06 -8.08 6.25
CA PRO A 152 15.06 -9.13 6.40
C PRO A 152 14.32 -9.36 5.07
N VAL A 153 14.05 -10.63 4.81
CA VAL A 153 13.28 -11.14 3.68
C VAL A 153 12.12 -11.92 4.23
N CYS A 154 10.93 -11.46 3.91
CA CYS A 154 9.67 -12.04 4.26
C CYS A 154 9.18 -12.94 3.13
N THR A 155 8.81 -14.18 3.44
CA THR A 155 8.16 -15.12 2.53
C THR A 155 6.80 -15.55 3.07
N TYR A 156 5.82 -15.62 2.18
CA TYR A 156 4.44 -16.00 2.48
C TYR A 156 3.78 -16.57 1.21
N SER A 157 2.58 -17.10 1.31
CA SER A 157 1.85 -17.68 0.18
C SER A 157 0.48 -17.05 -0.02
N VAL A 158 0.11 -16.94 -1.29
CA VAL A 158 -1.20 -16.50 -1.76
C VAL A 158 -1.62 -17.38 -2.93
N ASP A 159 -2.77 -18.05 -2.83
CA ASP A 159 -3.27 -19.00 -3.82
C ASP A 159 -2.21 -20.08 -4.15
N ASN A 160 -1.57 -20.62 -3.10
CA ASN A 160 -0.44 -21.57 -3.17
C ASN A 160 0.79 -21.08 -3.95
N GLN A 161 0.89 -19.78 -4.24
CA GLN A 161 2.08 -19.18 -4.85
C GLN A 161 2.91 -18.50 -3.78
N LYS A 162 4.21 -18.84 -3.74
CA LYS A 162 5.17 -18.18 -2.86
C LYS A 162 5.39 -16.74 -3.32
N MET A 163 5.30 -15.83 -2.36
CA MET A 163 5.57 -14.41 -2.47
C MET A 163 6.78 -14.06 -1.62
N GLU A 164 7.53 -13.07 -2.05
CA GLU A 164 8.69 -12.58 -1.31
C GLU A 164 8.69 -11.05 -1.26
N LEU A 165 9.04 -10.50 -0.11
CA LEU A 165 9.24 -9.07 0.12
C LEU A 165 10.50 -8.87 0.95
N SER A 166 11.38 -7.99 0.51
CA SER A 166 12.58 -7.61 1.27
C SER A 166 12.58 -6.12 1.60
N GLN A 167 13.17 -5.79 2.75
CA GLN A 167 13.41 -4.42 3.16
C GLN A 167 14.85 -4.31 3.65
N SER A 168 15.61 -3.39 3.08
CA SER A 168 16.96 -3.09 3.56
C SER A 168 16.90 -1.96 4.58
N PHE A 169 17.56 -2.17 5.72
CA PHE A 169 17.70 -1.18 6.78
C PHE A 169 19.17 -0.79 6.94
N ILE A 170 19.43 0.51 6.89
CA ILE A 170 20.69 1.11 7.34
C ILE A 170 20.51 1.65 8.77
N PHE A 171 21.59 1.64 9.55
CA PHE A 171 21.52 2.03 10.95
C PHE A 171 22.65 2.99 11.31
N ASN A 172 22.30 4.09 11.96
CA ASN A 172 23.24 5.06 12.51
C ASN A 172 22.73 5.59 13.87
N LYS A 173 23.41 6.56 14.47
CA LYS A 173 23.07 7.10 15.80
C LYS A 173 21.69 7.79 15.85
N ALA A 174 21.18 8.26 14.71
CA ALA A 174 19.88 8.94 14.61
C ALA A 174 18.72 7.97 14.36
N THR A 175 18.96 6.74 13.89
CA THR A 175 17.90 5.78 13.56
C THR A 175 16.98 5.50 14.76
N GLY A 176 15.67 5.62 14.55
CA GLY A 176 14.64 5.41 15.58
C GLY A 176 14.50 6.53 16.63
N LYS A 177 15.29 7.61 16.53
CA LYS A 177 15.24 8.75 17.47
C LYS A 177 14.04 9.66 17.21
N ASN A 178 13.79 10.54 18.18
CA ASN A 178 12.82 11.62 18.01
C ASN A 178 13.35 12.64 17.01
N ILE A 179 12.47 13.13 16.17
CA ILE A 179 12.74 14.17 15.19
C ILE A 179 11.45 14.95 14.95
N SER A 180 11.59 16.25 14.66
CA SER A 180 10.49 17.14 14.35
C SER A 180 10.94 18.07 13.24
N LEU A 181 10.10 18.29 12.23
CA LEU A 181 10.40 19.29 11.22
C LEU A 181 9.93 20.66 11.74
N GLU A 182 10.78 21.69 11.59
CA GLU A 182 10.34 23.08 11.83
C GLU A 182 9.25 23.48 10.83
N GLU A 183 9.39 22.99 9.59
CA GLU A 183 8.46 23.25 8.49
C GLU A 183 7.92 21.91 7.94
N PRO A 184 6.59 21.77 7.75
CA PRO A 184 6.02 20.52 7.28
C PRO A 184 6.48 20.20 5.86
N ALA A 185 6.67 18.91 5.58
CA ALA A 185 6.86 18.44 4.22
C ALA A 185 5.61 18.73 3.36
N SER A 186 5.81 18.86 2.04
CA SER A 186 4.75 19.05 1.06
C SER A 186 3.68 17.96 1.17
N GLU A 187 2.40 18.34 1.06
CA GLU A 187 1.28 17.40 1.02
C GLU A 187 1.35 16.41 -0.15
N ASN A 188 2.07 16.77 -1.22
CA ASN A 188 2.28 15.90 -2.37
C ASN A 188 3.30 14.77 -2.07
N TYR A 189 4.23 15.02 -1.14
CA TYR A 189 5.31 14.10 -0.78
C TYR A 189 5.58 14.12 0.73
N PRO A 190 4.61 13.71 1.56
CA PRO A 190 4.70 13.87 3.01
C PRO A 190 5.51 12.76 3.71
N GLY A 191 5.94 11.72 2.98
CA GLY A 191 6.56 10.53 3.57
C GLY A 191 5.69 9.90 4.66
N ASP A 192 6.36 9.35 5.69
CA ASP A 192 5.78 9.07 7.01
C ASP A 192 6.04 10.25 7.98
N GLY A 193 6.07 11.48 7.46
CA GLY A 193 6.42 12.69 8.19
C GLY A 193 7.91 12.75 8.56
N ALA A 194 8.24 13.51 9.61
CA ALA A 194 9.63 13.69 10.07
C ALA A 194 10.37 12.37 10.30
N PHE A 195 9.65 11.32 10.73
CA PHE A 195 10.22 10.01 11.00
C PHE A 195 10.86 9.36 9.77
N THR A 196 10.44 9.74 8.56
CA THR A 196 11.06 9.30 7.29
C THR A 196 12.57 9.51 7.28
N LEU A 197 13.07 10.57 7.92
CA LEU A 197 14.51 10.91 7.95
C LEU A 197 15.32 10.01 8.90
N VAL A 198 14.66 9.29 9.79
CA VAL A 198 15.29 8.47 10.84
C VAL A 198 14.75 7.03 10.92
N ASN A 199 13.98 6.59 9.92
CA ASN A 199 13.38 5.25 9.88
C ASN A 199 14.34 4.15 9.37
N GLY A 200 15.58 4.52 9.00
CA GLY A 200 16.60 3.57 8.55
C GLY A 200 16.40 3.02 7.13
N VAL A 201 15.50 3.59 6.33
CA VAL A 201 15.27 3.18 4.94
C VAL A 201 15.74 4.26 3.97
N VAL A 202 16.38 3.82 2.89
CA VAL A 202 16.81 4.69 1.79
C VAL A 202 16.04 4.31 0.53
N ASN A 203 15.40 5.30 -0.07
CA ASN A 203 14.71 5.12 -1.33
C ASN A 203 15.70 4.81 -2.47
N THR A 204 15.61 3.60 -3.02
CA THR A 204 16.40 3.16 -4.19
C THR A 204 15.58 3.09 -5.48
N LYS A 205 14.27 3.34 -5.39
CA LYS A 205 13.29 3.16 -6.47
C LYS A 205 12.76 4.48 -7.05
N GLY A 206 13.28 5.61 -6.57
CA GLY A 206 12.93 6.95 -7.03
C GLY A 206 11.51 7.38 -6.61
N LEU A 207 10.91 8.28 -7.39
CA LEU A 207 9.64 8.94 -7.03
C LEU A 207 8.44 7.97 -6.93
N GLY A 208 8.56 6.74 -7.43
CA GLY A 208 7.51 5.71 -7.33
C GLY A 208 7.25 5.20 -5.91
N ARG A 209 8.14 5.50 -4.94
CA ARG A 209 7.99 5.19 -3.50
C ARG A 209 7.92 6.47 -2.67
N SER A 210 6.84 7.24 -2.85
CA SER A 210 6.65 8.55 -2.20
C SER A 210 6.70 8.53 -0.67
N LYS A 211 6.48 7.37 -0.03
CA LYS A 211 6.60 7.23 1.42
C LYS A 211 8.03 7.23 1.94
N GLU A 212 9.01 6.96 1.09
CA GLU A 212 10.43 6.80 1.46
C GLU A 212 11.23 8.11 1.25
N PHE A 213 10.55 9.22 0.98
CA PHE A 213 11.18 10.55 0.91
C PHE A 213 10.20 11.64 1.35
N LEU A 214 10.76 12.82 1.65
CA LEU A 214 10.02 14.05 1.91
C LEU A 214 10.28 15.03 0.78
N GLY A 215 9.24 15.72 0.32
CA GLY A 215 9.37 16.85 -0.60
C GLY A 215 9.19 18.18 0.14
N PHE A 216 9.99 19.17 -0.22
CA PHE A 216 9.89 20.54 0.30
C PHE A 216 9.82 21.51 -0.89
N ASP A 217 8.95 22.51 -0.79
CA ASP A 217 8.76 23.53 -1.82
C ASP A 217 8.82 24.92 -1.18
N GLY A 218 9.75 25.76 -1.64
CA GLY A 218 9.94 27.14 -1.17
C GLY A 218 10.53 27.31 0.24
N LYS A 219 10.67 26.26 1.04
CA LYS A 219 11.27 26.29 2.39
C LYS A 219 12.32 25.19 2.57
N ASP A 220 13.30 25.46 3.42
CA ASP A 220 14.38 24.52 3.72
C ASP A 220 13.90 23.38 4.65
N CYS A 221 14.57 22.23 4.56
CA CYS A 221 14.37 21.11 5.48
C CYS A 221 15.19 21.31 6.75
N ASN A 222 14.59 21.91 7.77
CA ASN A 222 15.15 22.00 9.13
C ASN A 222 14.49 20.97 10.06
N ALA A 223 15.29 20.13 10.72
CA ALA A 223 14.84 18.97 11.47
C ALA A 223 15.70 18.66 12.71
#